data_AF-A0A7S4DSQ8-F1
#
_entry.id   AF-A0A7S4DSQ8-F1
#
_cell.length_a   1.000
_cell.length_b   1.000
_cell.length_c   1.000
_cell.angle_alpha   90.00
_cell.angle_beta   90.00
_cell.angle_gamma   90.00
#
_symmetry.space_group_name_H-M   'P 1'
#
loop_
_entity.id
_entity.type
_entity.pdbx_description
1 polymer ?
#
loop_
_entity_poly.entity_id
_entity_poly.type
_entity_poly.pdbx_seq_one_letter_code
_entity_poly.pdbx_strand_id
1 'polypeptide(L)'
;SRLRRTLQILPLTLAMLGVLHAIQRPGPLSNFLTTTSRVHRAAHLRARRVSASAGSPSAFDSMRKLRMPTTKGKTPVVLLMCGSFSPITLLHLRVMEQARDYFAFNSDFEVLGGFISPVGDKYEKPSLAPAIHRRSMVCLATRSNPWLCVDTWEMERDVWSPTKEVVEHIRQQTNDYIRTHVDTPSVEAKVMLVCGMDLLAGFRDSNLWTDDDLERILKDGLVVMPRDGTSTEEALALPRLAPYLDRVHVLPYDNPNAVSSTLVRDLLKAGRSPRYLLPDDVLEYIYAHGLYMDR
;
A
#
# COMPACT_ATOMS: atom_id res chain seq x y z
N SER A 1 51.56 -1.91 -55.20
CA SER A 1 51.77 -0.44 -55.16
C SER A 1 50.53 0.21 -54.56
N ARG A 2 50.72 1.00 -53.48
CA ARG A 2 49.96 2.18 -53.02
C ARG A 2 48.44 2.23 -53.33
N LEU A 3 47.50 2.43 -52.40
CA LEU A 3 47.52 3.37 -51.27
C LEU A 3 46.30 3.14 -50.35
N ARG A 4 46.56 3.01 -49.05
CA ARG A 4 45.85 3.50 -47.84
C ARG A 4 44.38 3.94 -47.98
N ARG A 5 43.53 3.39 -47.10
CA ARG A 5 42.84 4.17 -46.06
C ARG A 5 42.51 3.29 -44.86
N THR A 6 42.96 3.74 -43.70
CA THR A 6 42.96 3.10 -42.40
C THR A 6 41.78 3.65 -41.59
N LEU A 7 40.97 2.77 -41.00
CA LEU A 7 40.11 3.10 -39.86
C LEU A 7 40.57 2.23 -38.69
N GLN A 8 41.28 2.86 -37.76
CA GLN A 8 41.80 2.26 -36.54
C GLN A 8 40.68 2.07 -35.53
N ILE A 9 40.48 0.82 -35.12
CA ILE A 9 39.86 0.43 -33.87
C ILE A 9 41.00 0.45 -32.83
N LEU A 10 40.89 1.26 -31.79
CA LEU A 10 41.77 1.22 -30.61
C LEU A 10 40.93 0.82 -29.38
N PRO A 11 41.39 -0.13 -28.55
CA PRO A 11 40.69 -0.52 -27.33
C PRO A 11 41.02 0.44 -26.18
N LEU A 12 39.98 0.87 -25.46
CA LEU A 12 40.08 1.61 -24.19
C LEU A 12 40.59 0.68 -23.08
N THR A 13 41.91 0.52 -23.01
CA THR A 13 42.60 -0.04 -21.83
C THR A 13 43.65 0.98 -21.40
N LEU A 14 43.25 2.02 -20.65
CA LEU A 14 44.10 2.78 -19.70
C LEU A 14 43.30 3.89 -18.98
N ALA A 15 42.22 3.53 -18.26
CA ALA A 15 41.50 4.45 -17.37
C ALA A 15 41.15 3.80 -16.03
N MET A 16 42.02 2.90 -15.54
CA MET A 16 41.85 2.16 -14.28
C MET A 16 43.13 2.14 -13.44
N LEU A 17 43.91 3.23 -13.49
CA LEU A 17 45.12 3.41 -12.67
C LEU A 17 45.28 4.83 -12.09
N GLY A 18 44.18 5.60 -12.04
CA GLY A 18 44.16 6.98 -11.51
C GLY A 18 43.29 7.22 -10.28
N VAL A 19 42.64 6.20 -9.71
CA VAL A 19 41.67 6.36 -8.59
C VAL A 19 42.12 5.68 -7.29
N LEU A 20 43.35 5.17 -7.21
CA LEU A 20 43.85 4.44 -6.04
C LEU A 20 44.88 5.20 -5.18
N HIS A 21 44.80 6.53 -5.12
CA HIS A 21 45.65 7.32 -4.19
C HIS A 21 44.97 8.52 -3.51
N ALA A 22 43.64 8.52 -3.36
CA ALA A 22 42.93 9.54 -2.61
C ALA A 22 41.99 8.94 -1.54
N ILE A 23 42.52 8.07 -0.68
CA ILE A 23 41.87 7.68 0.58
C ILE A 23 42.92 7.82 1.69
N GLN A 24 43.10 9.05 2.18
CA GLN A 24 43.70 9.34 3.49
C GLN A 24 43.65 10.86 3.77
N ARG A 25 42.45 11.43 3.95
CA ARG A 25 42.24 12.68 4.73
C ARG A 25 40.86 12.67 5.40
N PRO A 26 40.76 12.87 6.72
CA PRO A 26 39.46 13.03 7.38
C PRO A 26 38.88 14.42 7.05
N GLY A 27 37.75 14.45 6.33
CA GLY A 27 36.95 15.66 6.12
C GLY A 27 35.87 15.84 7.22
N PRO A 28 35.35 17.05 7.44
CA PRO A 28 34.60 17.38 8.64
C PRO A 28 33.16 16.82 8.62
N LEU A 29 32.92 15.80 9.47
CA LEU A 29 31.60 15.23 9.79
C LEU A 29 30.62 16.22 10.44
N SER A 30 31.03 17.45 10.77
CA SER A 30 30.18 18.44 11.46
C SER A 30 29.15 19.13 10.56
N ASN A 31 29.36 19.16 9.24
CA ASN A 31 28.45 19.83 8.30
C ASN A 31 27.24 18.96 7.89
N PHE A 32 27.36 17.63 8.00
CA PHE A 32 26.23 16.72 7.73
C PHE A 32 25.19 16.75 8.85
N LEU A 33 25.63 16.80 10.11
CA LEU A 33 24.77 16.86 11.31
C LEU A 33 24.00 18.18 11.45
N THR A 34 24.55 19.28 10.95
CA THR A 34 23.90 20.61 10.99
C THR A 34 22.87 20.81 9.88
N THR A 35 23.04 20.13 8.74
CA THR A 35 22.08 20.20 7.64
C THR A 35 20.85 19.34 7.94
N THR A 36 21.03 18.13 8.49
CA THR A 36 19.92 17.32 9.00
C THR A 36 19.16 18.04 10.12
N SER A 37 19.85 18.69 11.08
CA SER A 37 19.16 19.39 12.18
C SER A 37 18.27 20.55 11.72
N ARG A 38 18.67 21.30 10.68
CA ARG A 38 17.85 22.38 10.09
C ARG A 38 16.64 21.83 9.32
N VAL A 39 16.80 20.74 8.59
CA VAL A 39 15.68 20.03 7.92
C VAL A 39 14.71 19.47 8.96
N HIS A 40 15.21 18.87 10.04
CA HIS A 40 14.38 18.39 11.16
C HIS A 40 13.61 19.53 11.84
N ARG A 41 14.23 20.71 12.03
CA ARG A 41 13.57 21.87 12.66
C ARG A 41 12.48 22.49 11.77
N ALA A 42 12.70 22.55 10.45
CA ALA A 42 11.69 23.01 9.49
C ALA A 42 10.52 22.03 9.36
N ALA A 43 10.79 20.72 9.33
CA ALA A 43 9.77 19.67 9.36
C ALA A 43 8.92 19.72 10.64
N HIS A 44 9.55 19.94 11.81
CA HIS A 44 8.85 20.08 13.09
C HIS A 44 7.84 21.24 13.10
N LEU A 45 8.21 22.39 12.50
CA LEU A 45 7.35 23.57 12.42
C LEU A 45 6.19 23.37 11.43
N ARG A 46 6.40 22.62 10.35
CA ARG A 46 5.36 22.30 9.35
C ARG A 46 4.37 21.26 9.88
N ALA A 47 4.86 20.22 10.56
CA ALA A 47 4.03 19.16 11.13
C ALA A 47 3.11 19.65 12.27
N ARG A 48 3.58 20.61 13.10
CA ARG A 48 2.74 21.26 14.12
C ARG A 48 1.54 22.02 13.53
N ARG A 49 1.63 22.52 12.29
CA ARG A 49 0.49 23.13 11.59
C ARG A 49 -0.48 22.07 11.05
N VAL A 50 0.04 20.94 10.57
CA VAL A 50 -0.79 19.83 10.04
C VAL A 50 -1.54 19.11 11.17
N SER A 51 -0.95 18.94 12.35
CA SER A 51 -1.62 18.31 13.50
C SER A 51 -2.74 19.18 14.09
N ALA A 52 -2.72 20.50 13.86
CA ALA A 52 -3.69 21.44 14.39
C ALA A 52 -4.93 21.63 13.47
N SER A 53 -4.87 21.19 12.21
CA SER A 53 -5.96 21.38 11.23
C SER A 53 -6.66 20.09 10.78
N ALA A 54 -6.22 18.92 11.25
CA ALA A 54 -6.87 17.65 10.95
C ALA A 54 -8.03 17.41 11.94
N GLY A 55 -9.16 18.09 11.73
CA GLY A 55 -10.42 17.61 12.29
C GLY A 55 -10.61 16.14 11.88
N SER A 56 -11.06 15.29 12.79
CA SER A 56 -11.25 13.87 12.50
C SER A 56 -12.27 13.73 11.37
N PRO A 57 -11.90 13.22 10.18
CA PRO A 57 -12.93 12.85 9.22
C PRO A 57 -13.78 11.76 9.88
N SER A 58 -15.07 12.04 10.05
CA SER A 58 -16.07 11.07 10.53
C SER A 58 -16.17 9.90 9.55
N ALA A 59 -16.78 8.78 9.95
CA ALA A 59 -17.12 7.66 9.05
C ALA A 59 -17.82 8.11 7.74
N PHE A 60 -18.51 9.26 7.73
CA PHE A 60 -19.13 9.86 6.53
C PHE A 60 -18.15 10.46 5.51
N ASP A 61 -16.87 10.66 5.84
CA ASP A 61 -15.87 11.16 4.88
C ASP A 61 -15.29 10.04 4.00
N SER A 62 -15.41 8.78 4.44
CA SER A 62 -14.81 7.62 3.75
C SER A 62 -15.55 7.24 2.45
N MET A 63 -16.73 7.76 2.16
CA MET A 63 -17.47 7.37 0.93
C MET A 63 -17.58 8.50 -0.10
N ARG A 64 -17.08 9.70 0.20
CA ARG A 64 -17.19 10.88 -0.70
C ARG A 64 -16.50 10.73 -2.05
N LYS A 65 -15.51 9.83 -2.15
CA LYS A 65 -14.78 9.59 -3.40
C LYS A 65 -15.34 8.43 -4.22
N LEU A 66 -16.36 7.74 -3.72
CA LEU A 66 -17.03 6.69 -4.47
C LEU A 66 -17.80 7.29 -5.65
N ARG A 67 -17.63 6.68 -6.82
CA ARG A 67 -18.47 6.94 -7.99
C ARG A 67 -19.74 6.12 -7.88
N MET A 68 -20.81 6.63 -8.47
CA MET A 68 -22.04 5.85 -8.64
C MET A 68 -21.88 4.87 -9.80
N PRO A 69 -22.51 3.69 -9.72
CA PRO A 69 -22.59 2.78 -10.86
C PRO A 69 -23.34 3.45 -12.00
N THR A 70 -22.70 3.54 -13.17
CA THR A 70 -23.29 4.21 -14.34
C THR A 70 -23.15 3.41 -15.63
N THR A 71 -22.28 2.39 -15.64
CA THR A 71 -21.95 1.66 -16.86
C THR A 71 -22.87 0.45 -17.04
N LYS A 72 -23.80 0.54 -18.00
CA LYS A 72 -24.71 -0.57 -18.33
C LYS A 72 -23.95 -1.84 -18.68
N GLY A 73 -24.35 -2.96 -18.08
CA GLY A 73 -23.76 -4.28 -18.34
C GLY A 73 -22.49 -4.57 -17.54
N LYS A 74 -21.92 -3.57 -16.85
CA LYS A 74 -20.83 -3.80 -15.90
C LYS A 74 -21.36 -4.07 -14.50
N THR A 75 -20.66 -4.93 -13.78
CA THR A 75 -20.91 -5.20 -12.35
C THR A 75 -20.12 -4.20 -11.51
N PRO A 76 -20.75 -3.43 -10.61
CA PRO A 76 -20.00 -2.53 -9.75
C PRO A 76 -19.14 -3.27 -8.73
N VAL A 77 -17.95 -2.74 -8.48
CA VAL A 77 -17.02 -3.27 -7.48
C VAL A 77 -16.32 -2.15 -6.74
N VAL A 78 -16.08 -2.35 -5.45
CA VAL A 78 -15.12 -1.58 -4.67
C VAL A 78 -13.94 -2.46 -4.26
N LEU A 79 -12.75 -1.86 -4.27
CA LEU A 79 -11.50 -2.53 -3.90
C LEU A 79 -11.16 -2.23 -2.45
N LEU A 80 -10.84 -3.23 -1.65
CA LEU A 80 -10.52 -3.06 -0.23
C LEU A 80 -9.10 -3.57 0.04
N MET A 81 -8.25 -2.75 0.65
CA MET A 81 -6.96 -3.20 1.18
C MET A 81 -6.94 -3.07 2.69
N CYS A 82 -6.93 -4.21 3.39
CA CYS A 82 -6.70 -4.27 4.83
C CYS A 82 -5.21 -4.43 5.12
N GLY A 83 -4.74 -3.91 6.24
CA GLY A 83 -3.35 -4.11 6.63
C GLY A 83 -2.87 -3.26 7.78
N SER A 84 -1.62 -3.50 8.21
CA SER A 84 -1.04 -2.73 9.31
C SER A 84 -0.77 -1.27 8.91
N PHE A 85 -0.27 -1.03 7.70
CA PHE A 85 0.19 0.29 7.24
C PHE A 85 1.09 1.01 8.25
N SER A 86 2.14 0.32 8.72
CA SER A 86 3.06 0.80 9.75
C SER A 86 4.50 0.95 9.20
N PRO A 87 4.79 1.95 8.34
CA PRO A 87 3.87 2.91 7.74
C PRO A 87 3.28 2.43 6.41
N ILE A 88 2.30 3.15 5.86
CA ILE A 88 1.90 3.02 4.45
C ILE A 88 3.09 3.34 3.53
N THR A 89 3.19 2.65 2.39
CA THR A 89 4.28 2.78 1.41
C THR A 89 3.71 3.06 0.02
N LEU A 90 4.57 3.45 -0.93
CA LEU A 90 4.16 3.63 -2.32
C LEU A 90 3.67 2.32 -2.96
N LEU A 91 4.14 1.16 -2.50
CA LEU A 91 3.67 -0.12 -3.01
C LEU A 91 2.18 -0.35 -2.75
N HIS A 92 1.71 -0.03 -1.54
CA HIS A 92 0.28 -0.16 -1.21
C HIS A 92 -0.59 0.67 -2.17
N LEU A 93 -0.18 1.92 -2.43
CA LEU A 93 -0.88 2.82 -3.36
C LEU A 93 -0.81 2.32 -4.81
N ARG A 94 0.38 1.87 -5.25
CA ARG A 94 0.60 1.39 -6.61
C ARG A 94 -0.22 0.13 -6.91
N VAL A 95 -0.32 -0.80 -5.97
CA VAL A 95 -1.12 -2.02 -6.12
C VAL A 95 -2.60 -1.70 -6.29
N MET A 96 -3.13 -0.71 -5.56
CA MET A 96 -4.51 -0.26 -5.74
C MET A 96 -4.74 0.33 -7.13
N GLU A 97 -3.84 1.18 -7.62
CA GLU A 97 -3.92 1.73 -8.99
C GLU A 97 -3.88 0.60 -10.03
N GLN A 98 -2.96 -0.36 -9.87
CA GLN A 98 -2.84 -1.49 -10.78
C GLN A 98 -4.09 -2.37 -10.79
N ALA A 99 -4.68 -2.65 -9.63
CA ALA A 99 -5.92 -3.40 -9.53
C ALA A 99 -7.09 -2.69 -10.24
N ARG A 100 -7.16 -1.36 -10.10
CA ARG A 100 -8.16 -0.56 -10.82
C ARG A 100 -7.97 -0.64 -12.34
N ASP A 101 -6.74 -0.49 -12.81
CA ASP A 101 -6.42 -0.57 -14.24
C ASP A 101 -6.69 -1.98 -14.79
N TYR A 102 -6.35 -3.03 -14.04
CA TYR A 102 -6.61 -4.42 -14.42
C TYR A 102 -8.09 -4.64 -14.74
N PHE A 103 -9.01 -4.20 -13.87
CA PHE A 103 -10.45 -4.34 -14.13
C PHE A 103 -10.97 -3.39 -15.20
N ALA A 104 -10.39 -2.20 -15.35
CA ALA A 104 -10.79 -1.28 -16.42
C ALA A 104 -10.58 -1.90 -17.81
N PHE A 105 -9.51 -2.69 -17.99
CA PHE A 105 -9.11 -3.23 -19.29
C PHE A 105 -9.45 -4.72 -19.51
N ASN A 106 -9.66 -5.51 -18.45
CA ASN A 106 -9.72 -6.98 -18.55
C ASN A 106 -10.99 -7.59 -17.93
N SER A 107 -12.00 -6.80 -17.58
CA SER A 107 -13.22 -7.34 -16.98
C SER A 107 -14.49 -6.54 -17.27
N ASP A 108 -15.61 -7.17 -16.93
CA ASP A 108 -16.93 -6.55 -16.89
C ASP A 108 -17.19 -5.83 -15.55
N PHE A 109 -16.16 -5.50 -14.77
CA PHE A 109 -16.32 -4.75 -13.53
C PHE A 109 -16.20 -3.24 -13.76
N GLU A 110 -17.03 -2.48 -13.06
CA GLU A 110 -16.93 -1.02 -12.92
C GLU A 110 -16.39 -0.71 -11.52
N VAL A 111 -15.12 -0.29 -11.42
CA VAL A 111 -14.52 0.07 -10.14
C VAL A 111 -15.08 1.42 -9.67
N LEU A 112 -15.90 1.40 -8.63
CA LEU A 112 -16.54 2.58 -8.07
C LEU A 112 -15.60 3.40 -7.17
N GLY A 113 -14.67 2.72 -6.51
CA GLY A 113 -13.75 3.33 -5.55
C GLY A 113 -12.86 2.29 -4.87
N GLY A 114 -12.01 2.75 -3.97
CA GLY A 114 -11.14 1.88 -3.18
C GLY A 114 -11.05 2.32 -1.73
N PHE A 115 -10.87 1.38 -0.82
CA PHE A 115 -10.76 1.60 0.62
C PHE A 115 -9.41 1.10 1.12
N ILE A 116 -8.71 1.94 1.87
CA ILE A 116 -7.59 1.56 2.72
C ILE A 116 -8.13 1.46 4.14
N SER A 117 -8.13 0.26 4.72
CA SER A 117 -8.65 0.00 6.08
C SER A 117 -7.50 -0.45 6.99
N PRO A 118 -6.92 0.47 7.80
CA PRO A 118 -5.82 0.11 8.68
C PRO A 118 -6.29 -0.68 9.89
N VAL A 119 -5.48 -1.67 10.27
CA VAL A 119 -5.80 -2.58 11.38
C VAL A 119 -5.99 -1.83 12.71
N GLY A 120 -6.82 -2.33 13.61
CA GLY A 120 -6.94 -1.82 14.99
C GLY A 120 -5.72 -2.13 15.87
N ASP A 121 -5.52 -1.37 16.96
CA ASP A 121 -4.40 -1.59 17.89
C ASP A 121 -4.53 -2.89 18.70
N LYS A 122 -5.75 -3.45 18.78
CA LYS A 122 -6.04 -4.77 19.37
C LYS A 122 -5.48 -5.95 18.56
N TYR A 123 -4.90 -5.69 17.40
CA TYR A 123 -4.12 -6.69 16.67
C TYR A 123 -2.78 -7.04 17.35
N GLU A 124 -2.27 -6.16 18.23
CA GLU A 124 -1.13 -6.42 19.12
C GLU A 124 0.18 -6.88 18.44
N LYS A 125 0.36 -6.58 17.15
CA LYS A 125 1.62 -6.87 16.44
C LYS A 125 2.77 -6.06 17.04
N PRO A 126 3.91 -6.68 17.43
CA PRO A 126 4.99 -5.99 18.17
C PRO A 126 5.59 -4.74 17.51
N SER A 127 5.54 -4.63 16.18
CA SER A 127 6.09 -3.49 15.41
C SER A 127 5.03 -2.49 14.92
N LEU A 128 3.81 -2.61 15.44
CA LEU A 128 2.69 -1.75 15.06
C LEU A 128 2.83 -0.39 15.75
N ALA A 129 2.89 0.69 14.97
CA ALA A 129 2.75 2.03 15.53
C ALA A 129 1.30 2.24 16.01
N PRO A 130 1.06 3.11 17.00
CA PRO A 130 -0.30 3.44 17.45
C PRO A 130 -1.24 3.82 16.30
N ALA A 131 -2.50 3.40 16.40
CA ALA A 131 -3.55 3.62 15.41
C ALA A 131 -3.63 5.09 14.95
N ILE A 132 -3.56 6.04 15.89
CA ILE A 132 -3.63 7.47 15.59
C ILE A 132 -2.54 7.94 14.59
N HIS A 133 -1.34 7.40 14.69
CA HIS A 133 -0.25 7.73 13.77
C HIS A 133 -0.46 7.08 12.41
N ARG A 134 -0.89 5.81 12.39
CA ARG A 134 -1.15 5.08 11.14
C ARG A 134 -2.30 5.71 10.36
N ARG A 135 -3.40 6.07 11.05
CA ARG A 135 -4.51 6.86 10.48
C ARG A 135 -3.97 8.13 9.82
N SER A 136 -3.20 8.93 10.56
CA SER A 136 -2.65 10.19 10.06
C SER A 136 -1.81 9.98 8.80
N MET A 137 -0.92 8.98 8.82
CA MET A 137 -0.06 8.64 7.67
C MET A 137 -0.86 8.16 6.45
N VAL A 138 -1.88 7.33 6.65
CA VAL A 138 -2.76 6.85 5.56
C VAL A 138 -3.60 7.98 4.98
N CYS A 139 -4.13 8.87 5.82
CA CYS A 139 -4.83 10.08 5.35
C CYS A 139 -3.90 10.99 4.54
N LEU A 140 -2.67 11.23 5.00
CA LEU A 140 -1.69 12.02 4.25
C LEU A 140 -1.35 11.38 2.89
N ALA A 141 -1.15 10.06 2.86
CA ALA A 141 -0.81 9.32 1.65
C ALA A 141 -1.91 9.32 0.59
N THR A 142 -3.18 9.38 1.00
CA THR A 142 -4.35 9.26 0.11
C THR A 142 -5.07 10.59 -0.14
N ARG A 143 -4.65 11.67 0.52
CA ARG A 143 -5.29 12.99 0.47
C ARG A 143 -5.52 13.50 -0.96
N SER A 144 -4.52 13.42 -1.81
CA SER A 144 -4.59 13.87 -3.21
C SER A 144 -5.13 12.81 -4.18
N ASN A 145 -5.36 11.58 -3.71
CA ASN A 145 -5.88 10.50 -4.55
C ASN A 145 -7.40 10.66 -4.73
N PRO A 146 -7.94 10.65 -5.97
CA PRO A 146 -9.33 10.99 -6.24
C PRO A 146 -10.33 9.86 -5.99
N TRP A 147 -9.88 8.62 -5.71
CA TRP A 147 -10.76 7.44 -5.62
C TRP A 147 -10.48 6.54 -4.41
N LEU A 148 -9.34 6.74 -3.73
CA LEU A 148 -8.99 6.03 -2.51
C LEU A 148 -9.50 6.74 -1.25
N CYS A 149 -10.33 6.02 -0.52
CA CYS A 149 -10.89 6.37 0.75
C CYS A 149 -10.13 5.72 1.91
N VAL A 150 -10.23 6.32 3.09
CA VAL A 150 -9.70 5.75 4.33
C VAL A 150 -10.88 5.36 5.20
N ASP A 151 -10.96 4.09 5.56
CA ASP A 151 -11.94 3.57 6.51
C ASP A 151 -11.25 3.34 7.86
N THR A 152 -11.75 4.00 8.90
CA THR A 152 -11.19 3.91 10.27
C THR A 152 -11.99 3.01 11.19
N TRP A 153 -13.03 2.35 10.67
CA TRP A 153 -13.95 1.54 11.47
C TRP A 153 -13.21 0.48 12.30
N GLU A 154 -12.29 -0.27 11.68
CA GLU A 154 -11.51 -1.29 12.39
C GLU A 154 -10.62 -0.68 13.49
N MET A 155 -10.11 0.53 13.27
CA MET A 155 -9.22 1.24 14.20
C MET A 155 -9.93 1.74 15.45
N GLU A 156 -11.24 1.99 15.34
CA GLU A 156 -12.07 2.57 16.39
C GLU A 156 -12.70 1.50 17.29
N ARG A 157 -12.46 0.21 17.01
CA ARG A 157 -12.98 -0.91 17.80
C ARG A 157 -12.10 -1.21 19.01
N ASP A 158 -12.78 -1.50 20.12
CA ASP A 158 -12.15 -1.95 21.37
C ASP A 158 -11.77 -3.44 21.38
N VAL A 159 -12.07 -4.16 20.29
CA VAL A 159 -11.75 -5.59 20.11
C VAL A 159 -11.07 -5.80 18.77
N TRP A 160 -10.27 -6.85 18.66
CA TRP A 160 -9.73 -7.30 17.37
C TRP A 160 -10.87 -7.73 16.44
N SER A 161 -10.72 -7.44 15.14
CA SER A 161 -11.66 -7.85 14.10
C SER A 161 -10.99 -8.72 13.05
N PRO A 162 -11.58 -9.88 12.69
CA PRO A 162 -11.14 -10.64 11.54
C PRO A 162 -11.46 -9.90 10.23
N THR A 163 -10.65 -10.12 9.21
CA THR A 163 -10.78 -9.48 7.88
C THR A 163 -12.19 -9.65 7.29
N LYS A 164 -12.86 -10.79 7.52
CA LYS A 164 -14.24 -11.01 7.05
C LYS A 164 -15.22 -9.94 7.56
N GLU A 165 -15.06 -9.46 8.79
CA GLU A 165 -15.93 -8.43 9.35
C GLU A 165 -15.71 -7.08 8.67
N VAL A 166 -14.45 -6.75 8.34
CA VAL A 166 -14.12 -5.54 7.58
C VAL A 166 -14.72 -5.59 6.18
N VAL A 167 -14.62 -6.76 5.50
CA VAL A 167 -15.23 -6.97 4.18
C VAL A 167 -16.76 -6.79 4.24
N GLU A 168 -17.44 -7.39 5.22
CA GLU A 168 -18.90 -7.23 5.38
C GLU A 168 -19.29 -5.80 5.75
N HIS A 169 -18.52 -5.12 6.62
CA HIS A 169 -18.73 -3.71 6.95
C HIS A 169 -18.67 -2.83 5.69
N ILE A 170 -17.61 -2.95 4.90
CA ILE A 170 -17.44 -2.17 3.66
C ILE A 170 -18.55 -2.51 2.65
N ARG A 171 -18.97 -3.78 2.57
CA ARG A 171 -20.08 -4.19 1.71
C ARG A 171 -21.38 -3.51 2.11
N GLN A 172 -21.72 -3.54 3.39
CA GLN A 172 -22.93 -2.92 3.91
C GLN A 172 -22.91 -1.41 3.66
N GLN A 173 -21.83 -0.73 4.08
CA GLN A 173 -21.69 0.71 3.94
C GLN A 173 -21.76 1.17 2.47
N THR A 174 -21.05 0.47 1.58
CA THR A 174 -21.04 0.81 0.14
C THR A 174 -22.43 0.67 -0.46
N ASN A 175 -23.13 -0.44 -0.17
CA ASN A 175 -24.45 -0.69 -0.76
C ASN A 175 -25.54 0.21 -0.17
N ASP A 176 -25.46 0.56 1.12
CA ASP A 176 -26.34 1.57 1.72
C ASP A 176 -26.12 2.95 1.07
N TYR A 177 -24.87 3.31 0.83
CA TYR A 177 -24.53 4.54 0.13
C TYR A 177 -25.06 4.56 -1.31
N ILE A 178 -24.93 3.46 -2.06
CA ILE A 178 -25.49 3.36 -3.42
C ILE A 178 -27.02 3.49 -3.40
N ARG A 179 -27.71 2.77 -2.51
CA ARG A 179 -29.19 2.80 -2.40
C ARG A 179 -29.74 4.19 -2.07
N THR A 180 -28.96 5.04 -1.40
CA THR A 180 -29.36 6.43 -1.08
C THR A 180 -29.14 7.41 -2.23
N HIS A 181 -28.38 7.03 -3.27
CA HIS A 181 -27.98 7.93 -4.36
C HIS A 181 -28.42 7.44 -5.75
N VAL A 182 -28.93 6.21 -5.86
CA VAL A 182 -29.34 5.59 -7.12
C VAL A 182 -30.76 5.03 -6.99
N ASP A 183 -31.69 5.49 -7.83
CA ASP A 183 -33.11 5.10 -7.80
C ASP A 183 -33.39 3.67 -8.29
N THR A 184 -32.38 2.94 -8.78
CA THR A 184 -32.50 1.54 -9.22
C THR A 184 -32.21 0.58 -8.05
N PRO A 185 -33.23 -0.12 -7.51
CA PRO A 185 -33.10 -0.88 -6.25
C PRO A 185 -32.23 -2.15 -6.30
N SER A 186 -31.73 -2.54 -7.48
CA SER A 186 -31.15 -3.88 -7.71
C SER A 186 -29.64 -3.90 -7.98
N VAL A 187 -28.95 -2.76 -7.93
CA VAL A 187 -27.52 -2.69 -8.20
C VAL A 187 -26.74 -2.80 -6.90
N GLU A 188 -26.17 -3.98 -6.62
CA GLU A 188 -25.27 -4.18 -5.50
C GLU A 188 -23.81 -4.22 -5.95
N ALA A 189 -22.95 -3.45 -5.28
CA ALA A 189 -21.52 -3.48 -5.49
C ALA A 189 -20.89 -4.66 -4.75
N LYS A 190 -20.03 -5.38 -5.48
CA LYS A 190 -19.13 -6.38 -4.92
C LYS A 190 -18.00 -5.72 -4.13
N VAL A 191 -17.45 -6.42 -3.14
CA VAL A 191 -16.24 -6.00 -2.43
C VAL A 191 -15.14 -7.02 -2.65
N MET A 192 -14.04 -6.61 -3.27
CA MET A 192 -12.88 -7.48 -3.48
C MET A 192 -11.71 -7.03 -2.62
N LEU A 193 -11.17 -7.96 -1.84
CA LEU A 193 -9.94 -7.73 -1.08
C LEU A 193 -8.74 -7.70 -2.04
N VAL A 194 -7.89 -6.69 -1.89
CA VAL A 194 -6.63 -6.53 -2.62
C VAL A 194 -5.49 -6.84 -1.66
N CYS A 195 -4.72 -7.88 -1.97
CA CYS A 195 -3.64 -8.36 -1.09
C CYS A 195 -2.41 -8.82 -1.86
N GLY A 196 -1.32 -9.07 -1.14
CA GLY A 196 -0.17 -9.79 -1.67
C GLY A 196 -0.40 -11.30 -1.70
N MET A 197 0.37 -12.00 -2.53
CA MET A 197 0.37 -13.47 -2.62
C MET A 197 0.70 -14.15 -1.30
N ASP A 198 1.47 -13.50 -0.44
CA ASP A 198 1.79 -13.94 0.91
C ASP A 198 0.54 -14.11 1.79
N LEU A 199 -0.48 -13.25 1.65
CA LEU A 199 -1.75 -13.42 2.35
C LEU A 199 -2.52 -14.64 1.83
N LEU A 200 -2.60 -14.78 0.50
CA LEU A 200 -3.31 -15.90 -0.14
C LEU A 200 -2.66 -17.24 0.25
N ALA A 201 -1.34 -17.33 0.23
CA ALA A 201 -0.61 -18.51 0.69
C ALA A 201 -0.91 -18.83 2.16
N GLY A 202 -1.18 -17.81 2.97
CA GLY A 202 -1.60 -17.94 4.37
C GLY A 202 -2.95 -18.62 4.58
N PHE A 203 -3.86 -18.61 3.58
CA PHE A 203 -5.16 -19.28 3.67
C PHE A 203 -5.08 -20.81 3.85
N ARG A 204 -3.89 -21.39 3.71
CA ARG A 204 -3.64 -22.78 4.08
C ARG A 204 -3.77 -23.06 5.57
N ASP A 205 -3.54 -22.06 6.44
CA ASP A 205 -3.57 -22.23 7.89
C ASP A 205 -5.00 -22.10 8.41
N SER A 206 -5.59 -23.25 8.76
CA SER A 206 -6.95 -23.32 9.30
C SER A 206 -7.10 -22.76 10.71
N ASN A 207 -6.00 -22.54 11.45
CA ASN A 207 -6.04 -21.90 12.76
C ASN A 207 -6.15 -20.37 12.64
N LEU A 208 -5.70 -19.82 11.52
CA LEU A 208 -5.76 -18.38 11.23
C LEU A 208 -6.95 -18.02 10.33
N TRP A 209 -7.34 -18.91 9.43
CA TRP A 209 -8.41 -18.68 8.47
C TRP A 209 -9.40 -19.84 8.51
N THR A 210 -10.58 -19.61 9.06
CA THR A 210 -11.69 -20.57 9.04
C THR A 210 -12.34 -20.63 7.66
N ASP A 211 -13.10 -21.68 7.36
CA ASP A 211 -13.81 -21.77 6.08
C ASP A 211 -14.86 -20.67 5.92
N ASP A 212 -15.49 -20.22 7.02
CA ASP A 212 -16.40 -19.06 7.04
C ASP A 212 -15.66 -17.75 6.73
N ASP A 213 -14.39 -17.61 7.16
CA ASP A 213 -13.57 -16.47 6.75
C ASP A 213 -13.35 -16.47 5.23
N LEU A 214 -12.93 -17.62 4.68
CA LEU A 214 -12.65 -17.75 3.25
C LEU A 214 -13.91 -17.53 2.42
N GLU A 215 -15.04 -18.10 2.80
CA GLU A 215 -16.31 -17.90 2.09
C GLU A 215 -16.68 -16.41 2.02
N ARG A 216 -16.66 -15.70 3.15
CA ARG A 216 -17.06 -14.28 3.20
C ARG A 216 -16.08 -13.34 2.48
N ILE A 217 -14.78 -13.66 2.51
CA ILE A 217 -13.74 -12.89 1.82
C ILE A 217 -13.76 -13.15 0.32
N LEU A 218 -13.94 -14.41 -0.11
CA LEU A 218 -13.77 -14.83 -1.50
C LEU A 218 -15.06 -14.84 -2.31
N LYS A 219 -16.26 -14.74 -1.69
CA LYS A 219 -17.53 -14.80 -2.42
C LYS A 219 -17.63 -13.80 -3.57
N ASP A 220 -17.10 -12.60 -3.38
CA ASP A 220 -17.14 -11.52 -4.38
C ASP A 220 -15.91 -11.50 -5.28
N GLY A 221 -14.81 -12.12 -4.85
CA GLY A 221 -13.54 -12.20 -5.53
C GLY A 221 -12.38 -11.65 -4.72
N LEU A 222 -11.17 -11.98 -5.16
CA LEU A 222 -9.91 -11.61 -4.52
C LEU A 222 -8.95 -11.09 -5.58
N VAL A 223 -8.27 -9.99 -5.29
CA VAL A 223 -7.23 -9.42 -6.15
C VAL A 223 -5.87 -9.65 -5.51
N VAL A 224 -4.97 -10.29 -6.24
CA VAL A 224 -3.71 -10.78 -5.68
C VAL A 224 -2.55 -10.23 -6.47
N MET A 225 -1.68 -9.50 -5.79
CA MET A 225 -0.39 -9.08 -6.31
C MET A 225 0.64 -10.19 -6.07
N PRO A 226 1.29 -10.76 -7.10
CA PRO A 226 2.38 -11.72 -6.88
C PRO A 226 3.53 -11.07 -6.11
N ARG A 227 4.29 -11.86 -5.35
CA ARG A 227 5.42 -11.38 -4.52
C ARG A 227 6.65 -12.24 -4.68
N ASP A 228 7.82 -11.61 -4.65
CA ASP A 228 9.10 -12.33 -4.57
C ASP A 228 9.11 -13.26 -3.35
N GLY A 229 9.53 -14.51 -3.56
CA GLY A 229 9.60 -15.53 -2.51
C GLY A 229 8.28 -16.25 -2.23
N THR A 230 7.20 -15.99 -2.97
CA THR A 230 5.95 -16.77 -2.88
C THR A 230 5.57 -17.34 -4.24
N SER A 231 5.51 -18.68 -4.35
CA SER A 231 5.13 -19.35 -5.59
C SER A 231 3.65 -19.10 -5.91
N THR A 232 3.37 -18.53 -7.09
CA THR A 232 2.00 -18.30 -7.55
C THR A 232 1.30 -19.63 -7.83
N GLU A 233 1.99 -20.59 -8.43
CA GLU A 233 1.45 -21.92 -8.75
C GLU A 233 1.03 -22.66 -7.47
N GLU A 234 1.91 -22.72 -6.47
CA GLU A 234 1.62 -23.42 -5.21
C GLU A 234 0.47 -22.74 -4.44
N ALA A 235 0.43 -21.41 -4.45
CA ALA A 235 -0.59 -20.66 -3.73
C ALA A 235 -1.97 -20.83 -4.40
N LEU A 236 -2.05 -20.85 -5.73
CA LEU A 236 -3.29 -21.15 -6.46
C LEU A 236 -3.71 -22.63 -6.38
N ALA A 237 -2.77 -23.54 -6.14
CA ALA A 237 -3.06 -24.97 -5.98
C ALA A 237 -3.62 -25.35 -4.60
N LEU A 238 -3.87 -24.38 -3.70
CA LEU A 238 -4.42 -24.66 -2.38
C LEU A 238 -5.83 -25.29 -2.50
N PRO A 239 -6.09 -26.49 -1.91
CA PRO A 239 -7.38 -27.15 -2.04
C PRO A 239 -8.57 -26.31 -1.55
N ARG A 240 -8.37 -25.50 -0.50
CA ARG A 240 -9.39 -24.60 0.06
C ARG A 240 -9.78 -23.45 -0.89
N LEU A 241 -8.94 -23.14 -1.89
CA LEU A 241 -9.24 -22.14 -2.91
C LEU A 241 -9.96 -22.70 -4.13
N ALA A 242 -9.97 -24.02 -4.33
CA ALA A 242 -10.56 -24.63 -5.52
C ALA A 242 -12.00 -24.15 -5.84
N PRO A 243 -12.91 -23.92 -4.86
CA PRO A 243 -14.26 -23.41 -5.14
C PRO A 243 -14.32 -21.96 -5.62
N TYR A 244 -13.22 -21.21 -5.51
CA TYR A 244 -13.16 -19.75 -5.71
C TYR A 244 -12.17 -19.33 -6.78
N LEU A 245 -11.45 -20.27 -7.42
CA LEU A 245 -10.35 -19.95 -8.34
C LEU A 245 -10.79 -19.08 -9.52
N ASP A 246 -12.03 -19.21 -9.99
CA ASP A 246 -12.63 -18.38 -11.02
C ASP A 246 -12.79 -16.90 -10.61
N ARG A 247 -12.68 -16.61 -9.31
CA ARG A 247 -12.83 -15.27 -8.70
C ARG A 247 -11.50 -14.72 -8.16
N VAL A 248 -10.39 -15.44 -8.37
CA VAL A 248 -9.06 -14.97 -8.00
C VAL A 248 -8.43 -14.24 -9.19
N HIS A 249 -8.24 -12.95 -9.05
CA HIS A 249 -7.67 -12.05 -10.05
C HIS A 249 -6.20 -11.79 -9.73
N VAL A 250 -5.30 -12.50 -10.40
CA VAL A 250 -3.85 -12.29 -10.23
C VAL A 250 -3.39 -11.12 -11.10
N LEU A 251 -2.81 -10.11 -10.47
CA LEU A 251 -2.29 -8.92 -11.15
C LEU A 251 -0.99 -9.24 -11.90
N PRO A 252 -0.70 -8.53 -13.01
CA PRO A 252 0.58 -8.64 -13.69
C PRO A 252 1.77 -8.33 -12.78
N TYR A 253 2.91 -8.98 -13.04
CA TYR A 253 4.15 -8.76 -12.28
C TYR A 253 4.92 -7.54 -12.78
N ASP A 254 4.38 -6.32 -12.59
CA ASP A 254 4.94 -5.07 -13.14
C ASP A 254 5.40 -4.04 -12.09
N ASN A 255 5.26 -4.37 -10.80
CA ASN A 255 5.44 -3.43 -9.70
C ASN A 255 6.80 -3.55 -9.01
N PRO A 256 7.26 -2.48 -8.32
CA PRO A 256 8.42 -2.53 -7.45
C PRO A 256 8.15 -3.39 -6.19
N ASN A 257 8.30 -4.71 -6.32
CA ASN A 257 7.91 -5.71 -5.31
C ASN A 257 8.71 -5.66 -4.00
N ALA A 258 9.94 -5.13 -4.07
CA ALA A 258 10.86 -5.08 -2.94
C ALA A 258 10.46 -4.08 -1.84
N VAL A 259 9.54 -3.14 -2.12
CA VAL A 259 9.15 -2.11 -1.15
C VAL A 259 8.24 -2.69 -0.08
N SER A 260 8.63 -2.62 1.19
CA SER A 260 7.80 -3.08 2.32
C SER A 260 7.87 -2.11 3.49
N SER A 261 6.84 -2.10 4.35
CA SER A 261 6.87 -1.32 5.59
C SER A 261 8.02 -1.76 6.51
N THR A 262 8.39 -3.04 6.49
CA THR A 262 9.54 -3.56 7.25
C THR A 262 10.84 -2.92 6.77
N LEU A 263 11.09 -2.91 5.45
CA LEU A 263 12.25 -2.22 4.87
C LEU A 263 12.30 -0.75 5.28
N VAL A 264 11.16 -0.05 5.25
CA VAL A 264 11.09 1.36 5.69
C VAL A 264 11.47 1.52 7.16
N ARG A 265 10.92 0.69 8.06
CA ARG A 265 11.26 0.73 9.49
C ARG A 265 12.74 0.41 9.72
N ASP A 266 13.29 -0.58 9.02
CA ASP A 266 14.70 -0.98 9.18
C ASP A 266 15.67 0.12 8.71
N LEU A 267 15.35 0.80 7.60
CA LEU A 267 16.12 1.96 7.15
C LEU A 267 16.08 3.10 8.17
N LEU A 268 14.91 3.41 8.73
CA LEU A 268 14.75 4.46 9.73
C LEU A 268 15.53 4.16 11.02
N LYS A 269 15.45 2.93 11.52
CA LYS A 269 16.26 2.47 12.66
C LYS A 269 17.76 2.57 12.42
N ALA A 270 18.20 2.25 11.20
CA ALA A 270 19.60 2.37 10.79
C ALA A 270 20.04 3.81 10.47
N GLY A 271 19.19 4.83 10.67
CA GLY A 271 19.50 6.22 10.33
C GLY A 271 19.64 6.48 8.82
N ARG A 272 19.14 5.57 7.97
CA ARG A 272 19.17 5.65 6.51
C ARG A 272 17.87 6.26 5.99
N SER A 273 17.94 6.95 4.85
CA SER A 273 16.76 7.57 4.27
C SER A 273 15.86 6.54 3.57
N PRO A 274 14.56 6.47 3.89
CA PRO A 274 13.58 5.70 3.12
C PRO A 274 12.87 6.53 2.03
N ARG A 275 13.37 7.74 1.71
CA ARG A 275 12.75 8.61 0.70
C ARG A 275 12.55 7.86 -0.63
N TYR A 276 11.42 8.13 -1.29
CA TYR A 276 10.96 7.43 -2.50
C TYR A 276 10.46 5.98 -2.29
N LEU A 277 10.37 5.49 -1.05
CA LEU A 277 9.67 4.24 -0.74
C LEU A 277 8.24 4.48 -0.21
N LEU A 278 7.96 5.70 0.21
CA LEU A 278 6.69 6.18 0.77
C LEU A 278 6.47 7.64 0.38
N PRO A 279 5.23 8.16 0.45
CA PRO A 279 4.96 9.57 0.14
C PRO A 279 5.74 10.53 1.05
N ASP A 280 6.17 11.66 0.49
CA ASP A 280 6.98 12.65 1.22
C ASP A 280 6.26 13.20 2.46
N ASP A 281 4.95 13.46 2.38
CA ASP A 281 4.15 13.92 3.53
C ASP A 281 4.13 12.91 4.69
N VAL A 282 4.15 11.61 4.38
CA VAL A 282 4.23 10.53 5.38
C VAL A 282 5.61 10.50 6.01
N LEU A 283 6.67 10.65 5.19
CA LEU A 283 8.03 10.71 5.67
C LEU A 283 8.27 11.93 6.59
N GLU A 284 7.75 13.10 6.22
CA GLU A 284 7.77 14.30 7.07
C GLU A 284 7.04 14.07 8.40
N TYR A 285 5.87 13.42 8.36
CA TYR A 285 5.12 13.06 9.57
C TYR A 285 5.90 12.13 10.50
N ILE A 286 6.53 11.09 9.96
CA ILE A 286 7.37 10.14 10.70
C ILE A 286 8.51 10.88 11.41
N TYR A 287 9.24 11.76 10.70
CA TYR A 287 10.33 12.53 11.29
C TYR A 287 9.85 13.47 12.39
N ALA A 288 8.71 14.15 12.20
CA ALA A 288 8.18 15.10 13.17
C ALA A 288 7.68 14.45 14.47
N HIS A 289 7.30 13.17 14.43
CA HIS A 289 6.79 12.42 15.59
C HIS A 289 7.82 11.42 16.15
N GLY A 290 9.03 11.36 15.58
CA GLY A 290 10.07 10.43 16.03
C GLY A 290 9.67 8.96 15.93
N LEU A 291 8.88 8.59 14.91
CA LEU A 291 8.37 7.23 14.75
C LEU A 291 9.44 6.31 14.13
N TYR A 292 9.46 5.05 14.58
CA TYR A 292 10.32 3.98 14.03
C TYR A 292 11.83 4.21 14.13
N MET A 293 12.28 5.10 15.02
CA MET A 293 13.69 5.34 15.30
C MET A 293 14.07 4.63 16.59
N ASP A 294 15.22 3.97 16.60
CA ASP A 294 15.83 3.55 17.86
C ASP A 294 16.37 4.83 18.53
N ARG A 295 16.00 5.03 19.81
CA ARG A 295 16.51 6.15 20.60
C ARG A 295 17.93 5.86 21.08
#